data_AF-A0A2K9DER3-F1
#
_entry.id   AF-A0A2K9DER3-F1
#
_cell.length_a   1.000
_cell.length_b   1.000
_cell.length_c   1.000
_cell.angle_alpha   90.00
_cell.angle_beta   90.00
_cell.angle_gamma   90.00
#
_symmetry.space_group_name_H-M   'P 1'
#
loop_
_entity.id
_entity.type
_entity.pdbx_description
1 polymer ?
#
loop_
_entity_poly.entity_id
_entity_poly.type
_entity_poly.pdbx_seq_one_letter_code
_entity_poly.pdbx_strand_id
1 'polypeptide(L)'
;MAGLEADAIYYDDVTSIAEAIVGHAIVGAERVQGGSGEVSILTLDDATELHVFANEGCPECPAGEFGIDAIAAFPNVITRVEVVDDRADRFGDDAMARLELNVYAQGASATVVEASGSEGNGYYGRGFTIVVVHPGHSRHRGG
;
A
#
# COMPACT_ATOMS: atom_id res chain seq x y z
N MET A 1 22.62 -13.69 -9.25
CA MET A 1 21.32 -13.40 -8.63
C MET A 1 21.02 -11.94 -8.91
N ALA A 2 20.23 -11.66 -9.95
CA ALA A 2 19.79 -10.28 -10.19
C ALA A 2 18.73 -9.99 -9.13
N GLY A 3 19.06 -9.10 -8.20
CA GLY A 3 18.11 -8.60 -7.21
C GLY A 3 16.96 -7.95 -7.96
N LEU A 4 15.73 -8.27 -7.55
CA LEU A 4 14.61 -7.40 -7.82
C LEU A 4 14.98 -6.08 -7.12
N GLU A 5 15.28 -5.02 -7.87
CA GLU A 5 15.11 -3.66 -7.34
C GLU A 5 13.61 -3.43 -7.30
N ALA A 6 12.97 -4.06 -6.32
CA ALA A 6 11.62 -3.75 -5.91
C ALA A 6 11.76 -2.56 -4.97
N ASP A 7 11.60 -1.35 -5.51
CA ASP A 7 11.58 -0.14 -4.70
C ASP A 7 10.32 -0.17 -3.85
N ALA A 8 10.52 -0.45 -2.56
CA ALA A 8 9.48 -0.40 -1.55
C ALA A 8 9.15 1.07 -1.27
N ILE A 9 7.94 1.48 -1.59
CA ILE A 9 7.41 2.82 -1.35
C ILE A 9 6.62 2.80 -0.05
N TYR A 10 7.04 3.57 0.94
CA TYR A 10 6.32 3.69 2.22
C TYR A 10 5.08 4.57 2.07
N TYR A 11 4.04 4.32 2.87
CA TYR A 11 2.77 5.07 2.83
C TYR A 11 2.95 6.59 2.95
N ASP A 12 3.99 7.08 3.63
CA ASP A 12 4.26 8.51 3.84
C ASP A 12 5.11 9.15 2.73
N ASP A 13 5.68 8.36 1.82
CA ASP A 13 6.33 8.85 0.61
C ASP A 13 5.30 9.10 -0.50
N VAL A 14 4.44 10.10 -0.26
CA VAL A 14 3.38 10.50 -1.18
C VAL A 14 3.92 10.89 -2.56
N THR A 15 5.18 11.33 -2.65
CA THR A 15 5.82 11.69 -3.93
C THR A 15 6.08 10.44 -4.76
N SER A 16 6.73 9.43 -4.19
CA SER A 16 6.98 8.17 -4.89
C SER A 16 5.68 7.42 -5.20
N ILE A 17 4.68 7.47 -4.32
CA ILE A 17 3.34 6.94 -4.62
C ILE A 17 2.75 7.65 -5.84
N ALA A 18 2.82 8.99 -5.88
CA ALA A 18 2.30 9.76 -7.00
C ALA A 18 3.03 9.40 -8.30
N GLU A 19 4.36 9.28 -8.28
CA GLU A 19 5.16 8.88 -9.44
C GLU A 19 4.78 7.50 -9.97
N ALA A 20 4.40 6.56 -9.08
CA ALA A 20 4.00 5.22 -9.45
C ALA A 20 2.58 5.14 -10.07
N ILE A 21 1.65 6.02 -9.67
CA ILE A 21 0.22 5.82 -10.00
C ILE A 21 -0.45 6.98 -10.75
N VAL A 22 0.10 8.20 -10.72
CA VAL A 22 -0.45 9.32 -11.49
C VAL A 22 -0.24 9.07 -12.98
N GLY A 23 -1.29 9.28 -13.76
CA GLY A 23 -1.31 8.96 -15.19
C GLY A 23 -1.87 7.57 -15.51
N HIS A 24 -2.16 6.76 -14.49
CA HIS A 24 -2.73 5.43 -14.63
C HIS A 24 -4.13 5.34 -14.01
N ALA A 25 -4.93 4.38 -14.47
CA ALA A 25 -6.15 3.93 -13.79
C ALA A 25 -5.90 2.63 -13.03
N ILE A 26 -6.54 2.44 -11.87
CA ILE A 26 -6.52 1.16 -11.15
C ILE A 26 -7.70 0.33 -11.65
N VAL A 27 -7.41 -0.70 -12.44
CA VAL A 27 -8.42 -1.53 -13.12
C VAL A 27 -8.73 -2.83 -12.37
N GLY A 28 -7.87 -3.23 -11.43
CA GLY A 28 -8.03 -4.42 -10.60
C GLY A 28 -7.70 -4.17 -9.14
N ALA A 29 -8.36 -4.89 -8.25
CA ALA A 29 -8.06 -4.92 -6.82
C ALA A 29 -8.39 -6.32 -6.30
N GLU A 30 -7.39 -7.04 -5.79
CA GLU A 30 -7.53 -8.42 -5.34
C GLU A 30 -6.76 -8.69 -4.05
N ARG A 31 -7.32 -9.59 -3.23
CA ARG A 31 -6.64 -10.15 -2.06
C ARG A 31 -6.29 -11.59 -2.36
N VAL A 32 -5.00 -11.89 -2.31
CA VAL A 32 -4.48 -13.21 -2.62
C VAL A 32 -3.88 -13.81 -1.36
N GLN A 33 -4.30 -15.03 -1.02
CA GLN A 33 -3.72 -15.76 0.09
C GLN A 33 -2.40 -16.40 -0.36
N GLY A 34 -1.28 -15.95 0.23
CA GLY A 34 0.06 -16.49 0.01
C GLY A 34 0.54 -17.36 1.17
N GLY A 35 1.68 -18.04 0.97
CA GLY A 35 2.28 -18.92 1.98
C GLY A 35 2.81 -18.18 3.23
N SER A 36 2.97 -16.86 3.15
CA SER A 36 3.43 -15.98 4.23
C SER A 36 2.36 -15.03 4.77
N GLY A 37 1.13 -15.07 4.24
CA GLY A 37 0.06 -14.13 4.62
C GLY A 37 -0.82 -13.74 3.45
N GLU A 38 -1.78 -12.85 3.70
CA GLU A 38 -2.59 -12.22 2.66
C GLU A 38 -1.81 -11.08 2.00
N VAL A 39 -1.84 -11.01 0.67
CA VAL A 39 -1.27 -9.91 -0.11
C VAL A 39 -2.42 -9.18 -0.80
N SER A 40 -2.46 -7.85 -0.65
CA SER A 40 -3.39 -6.99 -1.36
C SER A 40 -2.71 -6.47 -2.63
N ILE A 41 -3.33 -6.64 -3.80
CA ILE A 41 -2.77 -6.27 -5.09
C ILE A 41 -3.72 -5.30 -5.79
N LEU A 42 -3.22 -4.15 -6.20
CA LEU A 42 -3.89 -3.24 -7.12
C LEU A 42 -3.25 -3.37 -8.51
N THR A 43 -4.05 -3.52 -9.56
CA THR A 43 -3.56 -3.65 -10.93
C THR A 43 -3.85 -2.36 -11.70
N LEU A 44 -2.81 -1.76 -12.28
CA LEU A 44 -2.90 -0.59 -13.15
C LEU A 44 -3.30 -0.99 -14.58
N ASP A 45 -3.76 -0.02 -15.36
CA ASP A 45 -4.21 -0.18 -16.74
C ASP A 45 -3.12 -0.64 -17.72
N ASP A 46 -1.85 -0.40 -17.39
CA ASP A 46 -0.67 -0.88 -18.11
C ASP A 46 -0.22 -2.29 -17.67
N ALA A 47 -0.98 -2.94 -16.77
CA ALA A 47 -0.66 -4.21 -16.12
C ALA A 47 0.48 -4.18 -15.09
N THR A 48 0.93 -2.99 -14.65
CA THR A 48 1.75 -2.86 -13.45
C THR A 48 0.93 -3.26 -12.21
N GLU A 49 1.53 -4.05 -11.33
CA GLU A 49 0.91 -4.44 -10.06
C GLU A 49 1.53 -3.65 -8.91
N LEU A 50 0.69 -3.20 -7.99
CA LEU A 50 1.06 -2.57 -6.74
C LEU A 50 0.73 -3.54 -5.60
N HIS A 51 1.76 -4.16 -5.03
CA HIS A 51 1.62 -5.11 -3.94
C HIS A 51 1.67 -4.34 -2.62
N VAL A 52 0.56 -4.34 -1.90
CA VAL A 52 0.38 -3.58 -0.66
C VAL A 52 0.55 -4.53 0.53
N PHE A 53 1.52 -4.20 1.38
CA PHE A 53 1.85 -4.95 2.58
C PHE A 53 1.62 -4.07 3.80
N ALA A 54 0.84 -4.55 4.76
CA ALA A 54 0.72 -3.88 6.05
C ALA A 54 1.99 -4.08 6.87
N ASN A 55 2.29 -3.14 7.77
CA ASN A 55 3.41 -3.26 8.68
C ASN A 55 3.14 -4.35 9.73
N GLU A 56 3.99 -5.38 9.77
CA GLU A 56 3.82 -6.53 10.69
C GLU A 56 4.00 -6.14 12.17
N GLY A 57 4.71 -5.04 12.45
CA GLY A 57 4.96 -4.59 13.81
C GLY A 57 5.84 -5.55 14.62
N CYS A 58 5.62 -5.56 15.93
CA CYS A 58 6.33 -6.40 16.88
C CYS A 58 5.75 -7.83 16.91
N PRO A 59 6.55 -8.90 16.74
CA PRO A 59 6.02 -10.27 16.71
C PRO A 59 5.38 -10.76 18.02
N GLU A 60 5.81 -10.18 19.15
CA GLU A 60 5.38 -10.58 20.50
C GLU A 60 4.51 -9.53 21.20
N CYS A 61 4.19 -8.43 20.51
CA CYS A 61 3.43 -7.31 21.06
C CYS A 61 2.72 -6.52 19.94
N PRO A 62 1.55 -5.92 20.18
CA PRO A 62 0.78 -5.27 19.10
C PRO A 62 1.39 -3.94 18.60
N ALA A 63 2.63 -3.60 18.99
CA ALA A 63 3.22 -2.32 18.68
C ALA A 63 3.61 -2.20 17.20
N GLY A 64 3.07 -1.19 16.51
CA GLY A 64 3.34 -0.93 15.10
C GLY A 64 2.62 -1.85 14.13
N GLU A 65 1.81 -2.81 14.62
CA GLU A 65 1.07 -3.74 13.77
C GLU A 65 -0.08 -3.03 13.07
N PHE A 66 -0.13 -3.16 11.74
CA PHE A 66 -1.21 -2.69 10.88
C PHE A 66 -1.81 -3.85 10.08
N GLY A 67 -3.09 -3.70 9.72
CA GLY A 67 -3.78 -4.54 8.75
C GLY A 67 -4.29 -3.71 7.57
N ILE A 68 -4.36 -4.33 6.38
CA ILE A 68 -5.09 -3.74 5.25
C ILE A 68 -6.56 -4.08 5.41
N ASP A 69 -7.40 -3.09 5.69
CA ASP A 69 -8.84 -3.25 5.94
C ASP A 69 -9.62 -3.35 4.64
N ALA A 70 -9.28 -2.53 3.65
CA ALA A 70 -9.90 -2.56 2.33
C ALA A 70 -8.93 -2.15 1.20
N ILE A 71 -9.22 -2.66 0.00
CA ILE A 71 -8.65 -2.17 -1.26
C ILE A 71 -9.76 -2.00 -2.30
N ALA A 72 -9.59 -1.08 -3.23
CA ALA A 72 -10.58 -0.82 -4.27
C ALA A 72 -9.94 -0.43 -5.61
N ALA A 73 -10.61 -0.83 -6.69
CA ALA A 73 -10.28 -0.35 -8.03
C ALA A 73 -10.84 1.06 -8.26
N PHE A 74 -10.17 1.82 -9.12
CA PHE A 74 -10.57 3.16 -9.52
C PHE A 74 -10.27 3.34 -11.03
N PRO A 75 -11.23 3.00 -11.91
CA PRO A 75 -10.99 2.90 -13.36
C PRO A 75 -11.03 4.29 -14.05
N ASN A 76 -10.42 5.29 -13.43
CA ASN A 76 -10.22 6.63 -13.98
C ASN A 76 -8.75 6.99 -13.90
N VAL A 77 -8.23 7.69 -14.90
CA VAL A 77 -6.83 8.14 -14.93
C VAL A 77 -6.56 9.09 -13.77
N ILE A 78 -5.75 8.65 -12.82
CA ILE A 78 -5.43 9.35 -11.58
C ILE A 78 -4.57 10.58 -11.89
N THR A 79 -4.93 11.70 -11.28
CA THR A 79 -4.24 12.99 -11.46
C THR A 79 -3.63 13.52 -10.18
N ARG A 80 -4.04 12.99 -9.02
CA ARG A 80 -3.54 13.35 -7.71
C ARG A 80 -3.78 12.20 -6.75
N VAL A 81 -2.90 12.10 -5.77
CA VAL A 81 -2.98 11.17 -4.65
C VAL A 81 -2.88 11.96 -3.35
N GLU A 82 -3.36 11.38 -2.27
CA GLU A 82 -3.28 11.91 -0.92
C GLU A 82 -3.29 10.76 0.06
N VAL A 83 -2.48 10.86 1.10
CA VAL A 83 -2.54 9.92 2.22
C VAL A 83 -3.09 10.66 3.42
N VAL A 84 -4.25 10.21 3.89
CA VAL A 84 -4.88 10.74 5.10
C VAL A 84 -4.46 9.85 6.27
N ASP A 85 -3.97 10.48 7.32
CA ASP A 85 -3.54 9.84 8.56
C ASP A 85 -4.45 10.31 9.70
N ASP A 86 -5.51 9.55 9.95
CA ASP A 86 -6.46 9.80 11.02
C ASP A 86 -6.04 9.04 12.27
N ARG A 87 -5.36 9.76 13.16
CA ARG A 87 -4.98 9.25 14.47
C ARG A 87 -6.09 9.60 15.43
N ALA A 88 -6.62 8.60 16.12
CA ALA A 88 -7.38 8.89 17.32
C ALA A 88 -6.44 9.64 18.29
N ASP A 89 -6.87 10.74 18.91
CA ASP A 89 -6.12 11.54 19.90
C ASP A 89 -5.78 10.77 21.20
N ARG A 90 -5.65 9.44 21.13
CA ARG A 90 -5.25 8.56 22.21
C ARG A 90 -3.74 8.57 22.29
N PHE A 91 -3.22 9.08 23.39
CA PHE A 91 -1.81 9.00 23.74
C PHE A 91 -1.53 7.66 24.43
N GLY A 92 -0.44 6.99 24.08
CA GLY A 92 0.04 5.75 24.74
C GLY A 92 0.13 4.55 23.80
N ASP A 93 0.57 3.41 24.32
CA ASP A 93 0.85 2.18 23.55
C ASP A 93 -0.38 1.56 22.85
N ASP A 94 -1.59 2.05 23.17
CA ASP A 94 -2.88 1.65 22.57
C ASP A 94 -3.40 2.66 21.52
N ALA A 95 -2.56 3.60 21.09
CA ALA A 95 -2.93 4.57 20.05
C ALA A 95 -3.21 3.83 18.73
N MET A 96 -4.43 4.02 18.20
CA MET A 96 -4.84 3.45 16.92
C MET A 96 -4.83 4.54 15.86
N ALA A 97 -4.36 4.19 14.66
CA ALA A 97 -4.41 5.04 13.50
C ALA A 97 -5.15 4.34 12.35
N ARG A 98 -5.80 5.15 11.51
CA ARG A 98 -6.38 4.77 10.23
C ARG A 98 -5.67 5.56 9.13
N LEU A 99 -5.17 4.85 8.14
CA LEU A 99 -4.48 5.40 6.98
C LEU A 99 -5.30 5.12 5.73
N GLU A 100 -5.46 6.14 4.89
CA GLU A 100 -6.21 6.05 3.65
C GLU A 100 -5.40 6.60 2.48
N LEU A 101 -5.14 5.76 1.48
CA LEU A 101 -4.65 6.23 0.18
C LEU A 101 -5.85 6.65 -0.67
N ASN A 102 -6.01 7.96 -0.83
CA ASN A 102 -7.05 8.58 -1.62
C ASN A 102 -6.52 9.00 -2.99
N VAL A 103 -7.26 8.69 -4.05
CA VAL A 103 -6.92 9.04 -5.43
C VAL A 103 -8.00 9.92 -6.05
N TYR A 104 -7.60 10.77 -7.00
CA TYR A 104 -8.48 11.78 -7.59
C TYR A 104 -8.35 11.83 -9.12
N ALA A 105 -9.49 11.84 -9.82
CA ALA A 105 -9.56 12.00 -11.27
C ALA A 105 -10.86 12.71 -11.67
N GLN A 106 -10.75 13.75 -12.50
CA GLN A 106 -11.90 14.43 -13.15
C GLN A 106 -13.06 14.81 -12.20
N GLY A 107 -12.75 15.22 -10.96
CA GLY A 107 -13.76 15.58 -9.95
C GLY A 107 -14.38 14.41 -9.19
N ALA A 108 -13.96 13.18 -9.47
CA ALA A 108 -14.23 12.00 -8.65
C ALA A 108 -13.03 11.67 -7.76
N SER A 109 -13.29 11.01 -6.64
CA SER A 109 -12.28 10.50 -5.71
C SER A 109 -12.69 9.16 -5.14
N ALA A 110 -11.71 8.37 -4.73
CA ALA A 110 -11.93 7.12 -4.01
C ALA A 110 -10.75 6.81 -3.08
N THR A 111 -11.05 6.13 -1.97
CA THR A 111 -10.03 5.47 -1.14
C THR A 111 -9.72 4.11 -1.77
N VAL A 112 -8.47 3.90 -2.18
CA VAL A 112 -8.04 2.67 -2.87
C VAL A 112 -7.26 1.72 -1.97
N VAL A 113 -6.75 2.22 -0.84
CA VAL A 113 -6.20 1.42 0.27
C VAL A 113 -6.70 2.04 1.57
N GLU A 114 -7.28 1.21 2.44
CA GLU A 114 -7.57 1.53 3.83
C GLU A 114 -6.77 0.57 4.70
N ALA A 115 -6.06 1.10 5.69
CA ALA A 115 -5.31 0.33 6.66
C ALA A 115 -5.51 0.91 8.07
N SER A 116 -5.55 0.04 9.07
CA SER A 116 -5.63 0.45 10.47
C SER A 116 -4.71 -0.39 11.32
N GLY A 117 -4.25 0.20 12.42
CA GLY A 117 -3.24 -0.44 13.25
C GLY A 117 -2.89 0.35 14.48
N SER A 118 -2.06 -0.27 15.32
CA SER A 118 -1.50 0.38 16.50
C SER A 118 -0.25 1.16 16.11
N GLU A 119 -0.17 2.41 16.56
CA GLU A 119 1.06 3.21 16.44
C GLU A 119 2.19 2.65 17.32
N GLY A 120 1.82 1.91 18.37
CA GLY A 120 2.73 1.40 19.39
C GLY A 120 3.64 2.49 19.95
N ASN A 121 4.91 2.14 20.15
CA ASN A 121 5.94 3.03 20.69
C ASN A 121 6.78 3.74 19.60
N GLY A 122 6.43 3.58 18.32
CA GLY A 122 7.15 4.14 17.18
C GLY A 122 8.45 3.43 16.77
N TYR A 123 8.86 2.34 17.43
CA TYR A 123 10.10 1.60 17.09
C TYR A 123 9.94 0.65 15.90
N TYR A 124 8.76 0.06 15.72
CA TYR A 124 8.53 -1.05 14.77
C TYR A 124 7.97 -0.61 13.41
N GLY A 125 8.04 0.69 13.08
CA GLY A 125 7.39 1.24 11.89
C GLY A 125 5.88 1.34 12.04
N ARG A 126 5.18 1.73 10.97
CA ARG A 126 3.72 1.85 10.92
C ARG A 126 3.20 1.82 9.48
N GLY A 127 1.91 1.64 9.34
CA GLY A 127 1.18 1.80 8.08
C GLY A 127 1.37 0.66 7.10
N PHE A 128 1.62 1.00 5.85
CA PHE A 128 1.80 0.02 4.78
C PHE A 128 2.93 0.42 3.83
N THR A 129 3.35 -0.55 3.04
CA THR A 129 4.37 -0.40 2.00
C THR A 129 3.81 -0.90 0.68
N ILE A 130 4.13 -0.21 -0.41
CA ILE A 130 3.78 -0.58 -1.77
C ILE A 130 5.04 -1.06 -2.49
N VAL A 131 4.97 -2.24 -3.09
CA VAL A 131 5.99 -2.74 -4.01
C VAL A 131 5.43 -2.68 -5.43
N VAL A 132 6.14 -1.98 -6.32
CA VAL A 132 5.75 -1.83 -7.73
C VAL A 132 6.36 -2.97 -8.57
N VAL A 133 5.52 -3.67 -9.34
CA VAL A 133 5.92 -4.77 -10.21
C VAL A 133 5.44 -4.50 -11.63
N HIS A 134 6.37 -4.13 -12.51
CA HIS A 134 6.05 -3.86 -13.91
C HIS A 134 5.88 -5.14 -14.74
N PRO A 135 4.97 -5.14 -15.74
CA PRO A 135 4.81 -6.25 -16.66
C PRO A 135 6.11 -6.48 -17.45
N GLY A 136 6.56 -7.73 -17.52
CA GLY A 136 7.79 -8.10 -18.23
C GLY A 136 9.05 -8.22 -17.36
N HIS A 137 8.97 -7.95 -16.05
CA HIS A 137 9.99 -8.36 -15.08
C HIS A 137 9.90 -9.86 -14.69
N SER A 138 9.35 -10.70 -15.57
CA SER A 138 9.32 -12.16 -15.42
C SER A 138 10.63 -12.80 -15.90
N ARG A 139 11.49 -13.14 -14.94
CA ARG A 139 12.51 -14.22 -14.94
C ARG A 139 13.00 -14.70 -16.32
N HIS A 140 14.16 -14.19 -16.74
CA HIS A 140 15.04 -14.96 -17.63
C HIS A 140 15.57 -16.19 -16.86
N ARG A 141 14.85 -17.31 -16.88
CA ARG A 141 15.47 -18.63 -16.70
C ARG A 141 16.24 -18.90 -17.99
N GLY A 142 17.56 -18.79 -17.92
CA GLY A 142 18.45 -19.29 -18.98
C GLY A 142 18.16 -20.77 -19.23
N GLY A 143 18.19 -21.13 -20.52
CA GLY A 143 18.17 -22.52 -20.98
C GLY A 143 19.48 -23.25 -20.75
#